data_AF-A0A8J6XZ52-F1
#
_entry.id   AF-A0A8J6XZ52-F1
#
_cell.length_a   1.000
_cell.length_b   1.000
_cell.length_c   1.000
_cell.angle_alpha   90.00
_cell.angle_beta   90.00
_cell.angle_gamma   90.00
#
_symmetry.space_group_name_H-M   'P 1'
#
loop_
_entity.id
_entity.type
_entity.pdbx_description
1 polymer ?
#
loop_
_entity_poly.entity_id
_entity_poly.type
_entity_poly.pdbx_seq_one_letter_code
_entity_poly.pdbx_strand_id
1 'polypeptide(L)'
;MNHAGTRRLSCILLCLITAVSWAVADEGPFLIAEDAVYAERPVHAITKDGYAVAWYDWMNEAYRFGRMDRQGRSIGEQLRFTLPDAFLGGAFYTTGHLIQVHDGFLFVAQMGAAEAWAVHIDKEGSFLDPPSLLIESDELYPVQLASGPSGPVLAYPEWRGFFHNWVQPLTSTGTPRTLRLPLAASTIPAVGPALYTKSMDLVRDGNRFLAVWNHYNIGVRLRELNSRGVPQGDVVLIQNNANHVQHVAAAAEDGVQLILYSEGLPESDILMKKRYRDGTVSDPVVLAGTGLNEAGRQSDWMIDRPLQALAHKDRLYVLYVIERPGTYYSWHLAEFDLDGNPTAPLRNLSDEYQINTFYDIDFTLDADHDRCVLTWSGLGPQSWGGYLLAVDCKGAGNS
;
A
#
# COMPACT_ATOMS: atom_id res chain seq x y z
N MET A 1 29.75 35.64 -53.27
CA MET A 1 28.70 35.70 -52.24
C MET A 1 28.39 34.26 -51.85
N ASN A 2 28.74 33.89 -50.61
CA ASN A 2 28.86 32.51 -50.13
C ASN A 2 27.53 32.01 -49.52
N HIS A 3 26.70 31.34 -50.31
CA HIS A 3 25.44 30.73 -49.85
C HIS A 3 25.56 29.26 -49.42
N ALA A 4 26.76 28.66 -49.50
CA ALA A 4 26.96 27.26 -49.14
C ALA A 4 27.17 27.03 -47.62
N GLY A 5 27.66 28.03 -46.88
CA GLY A 5 27.96 27.91 -45.46
C GLY A 5 26.74 27.96 -44.54
N THR A 6 25.70 28.71 -44.92
CA THR A 6 24.49 28.89 -44.10
C THR A 6 23.58 27.66 -44.09
N ARG A 7 23.48 26.91 -45.20
CA ARG A 7 22.62 25.71 -45.24
C ARG A 7 23.14 24.55 -44.38
N ARG A 8 24.46 24.40 -44.23
CA ARG A 8 25.04 23.34 -43.37
C ARG A 8 24.87 23.66 -41.87
N LEU A 9 24.98 24.94 -41.49
CA LEU A 9 24.72 25.34 -40.10
C LEU A 9 23.25 25.14 -39.71
N SER A 10 22.30 25.44 -40.60
CA SER A 10 20.87 25.26 -40.33
C SER A 10 20.48 23.79 -40.13
N CYS A 11 21.05 22.85 -40.88
CA CYS A 11 20.77 21.42 -40.68
C CYS A 11 21.39 20.87 -39.38
N ILE A 12 22.60 21.31 -39.01
CA ILE A 12 23.23 20.89 -37.75
C ILE A 12 22.46 21.45 -36.55
N LEU A 13 22.02 22.71 -36.62
CA LEU A 13 21.22 23.33 -35.56
C LEU A 13 19.83 22.69 -35.45
N LEU A 14 19.20 22.33 -36.56
CA LEU A 14 17.92 21.62 -36.56
C LEU A 14 18.07 20.21 -35.99
N CYS A 15 19.12 19.47 -36.35
CA CYS A 15 19.41 18.16 -35.77
C CYS A 15 19.77 18.23 -34.29
N LEU A 16 20.43 19.31 -33.83
CA LEU A 16 20.69 19.54 -32.40
C LEU A 16 19.42 19.93 -31.65
N ILE A 17 18.54 20.75 -32.22
CA ILE A 17 17.26 21.11 -31.59
C ILE A 17 16.34 19.87 -31.53
N THR A 18 16.30 19.03 -32.57
CA THR A 18 15.54 17.76 -32.53
C THR A 18 16.27 16.64 -31.80
N ALA A 19 17.58 16.73 -31.50
CA ALA A 19 18.25 15.76 -30.63
C ALA A 19 18.12 16.16 -29.15
N VAL A 20 18.05 17.46 -28.86
CA VAL A 20 17.85 17.99 -27.49
C VAL A 20 16.39 17.91 -27.07
N SER A 21 15.42 17.90 -28.00
CA SER A 21 14.03 17.50 -27.67
C SER A 21 13.85 15.99 -27.42
N TRP A 22 14.90 15.21 -27.65
CA TRP A 22 14.98 13.76 -27.35
C TRP A 22 16.10 13.47 -26.34
N ALA A 23 16.55 14.48 -25.60
CA ALA A 23 16.81 14.27 -24.18
C ALA A 23 15.42 14.07 -23.55
N VAL A 24 14.89 12.88 -23.78
CA VAL A 24 13.61 12.41 -23.25
C VAL A 24 13.67 12.67 -21.75
N ALA A 25 12.66 13.32 -21.21
CA ALA A 25 12.47 13.30 -19.79
C ALA A 25 12.37 11.83 -19.37
N ASP A 26 13.46 11.28 -18.84
CA ASP A 26 13.52 10.00 -18.09
C ASP A 26 12.77 10.13 -16.74
N GLU A 27 12.05 11.24 -16.53
CA GLU A 27 11.21 11.52 -15.38
C GLU A 27 9.91 10.70 -15.45
N GLY A 28 9.99 9.47 -14.94
CA GLY A 28 8.93 8.73 -14.24
C GLY A 28 7.61 8.43 -14.98
N PRO A 29 7.14 7.17 -15.07
CA PRO A 29 5.81 6.89 -15.59
C PRO A 29 4.75 7.45 -14.61
N PHE A 30 4.02 8.47 -15.04
CA PHE A 30 2.75 8.88 -14.43
C PHE A 30 1.61 8.23 -15.19
N LEU A 31 0.82 7.39 -14.52
CA LEU A 31 -0.53 7.16 -14.99
C LEU A 31 -1.39 8.35 -14.57
N ILE A 32 -2.13 8.92 -15.51
CA ILE A 32 -3.39 9.62 -15.23
C ILE A 32 -4.46 8.60 -15.55
N ALA A 33 -5.24 8.16 -14.56
CA ALA A 33 -6.44 7.39 -14.88
C ALA A 33 -7.31 8.28 -15.80
N GLU A 34 -7.39 7.95 -17.09
CA GLU A 34 -8.01 8.79 -18.10
C GLU A 34 -9.44 9.15 -17.65
N ASP A 35 -9.74 10.46 -17.59
CA ASP A 35 -11.02 11.03 -17.14
C ASP A 35 -11.40 10.79 -15.67
N ALA A 36 -10.45 10.40 -14.82
CA ALA A 36 -10.72 10.08 -13.41
C ALA A 36 -10.54 11.27 -12.46
N VAL A 37 -11.19 12.40 -12.77
CA VAL A 37 -11.25 13.61 -11.91
C VAL A 37 -11.79 13.27 -10.51
N TYR A 38 -12.34 12.06 -10.29
CA TYR A 38 -12.76 11.57 -8.99
C TYR A 38 -12.44 10.08 -8.78
N ALA A 39 -11.23 9.65 -9.14
CA ALA A 39 -10.73 8.35 -8.69
C ALA A 39 -10.64 8.33 -7.15
N GLU A 40 -11.10 7.26 -6.51
CA GLU A 40 -10.85 7.00 -5.08
C GLU A 40 -9.91 5.81 -4.89
N ARG A 41 -8.87 6.05 -4.07
CA ARG A 41 -7.90 5.06 -3.53
C ARG A 41 -7.47 4.02 -4.56
N PRO A 42 -6.80 4.42 -5.66
CA PRO A 42 -6.26 3.48 -6.63
C PRO A 42 -5.27 2.54 -5.94
N VAL A 43 -5.36 1.27 -6.30
CA VAL A 43 -4.45 0.21 -5.85
C VAL A 43 -3.82 -0.47 -7.04
N HIS A 44 -2.62 -1.02 -6.84
CA HIS A 44 -1.86 -1.58 -7.95
C HIS A 44 -1.29 -2.96 -7.66
N ALA A 45 -0.93 -3.65 -8.74
CA ALA A 45 -0.13 -4.87 -8.70
C ALA A 45 0.99 -4.78 -9.73
N ILE A 46 2.18 -5.24 -9.34
CA ILE A 46 3.33 -5.36 -10.25
C ILE A 46 3.11 -6.56 -11.19
N THR A 47 3.41 -6.37 -12.48
CA THR A 47 3.34 -7.42 -13.49
C THR A 47 4.68 -7.59 -14.19
N LYS A 48 4.81 -8.69 -14.94
CA LYS A 48 6.04 -8.96 -15.72
C LYS A 48 6.32 -7.86 -16.75
N ASP A 49 5.30 -7.23 -17.31
CA ASP A 49 5.37 -6.23 -18.38
C ASP A 49 5.10 -4.79 -17.93
N GLY A 50 4.70 -4.58 -16.68
CA GLY A 50 4.48 -3.25 -16.09
C GLY A 50 3.63 -3.32 -14.83
N TYR A 51 2.48 -2.65 -14.85
CA TYR A 51 1.61 -2.49 -13.69
C TYR A 51 0.15 -2.71 -14.07
N ALA A 52 -0.64 -3.21 -13.12
CA ALA A 52 -2.10 -3.18 -13.18
C ALA A 52 -2.62 -2.27 -12.09
N VAL A 53 -3.70 -1.53 -12.36
CA VAL A 53 -4.29 -0.56 -11.44
C VAL A 53 -5.79 -0.73 -11.43
N ALA A 54 -6.38 -0.70 -10.24
CA ALA A 54 -7.83 -0.69 -10.02
C ALA A 54 -8.22 0.51 -9.16
N TRP A 55 -9.36 1.14 -9.46
CA TRP A 55 -9.86 2.30 -8.70
C TRP A 55 -11.38 2.41 -8.82
N TYR A 56 -11.99 3.16 -7.89
CA TYR A 56 -13.40 3.53 -8.01
C TYR A 56 -13.53 4.92 -8.67
N ASP A 57 -14.39 5.03 -9.68
CA ASP A 57 -14.68 6.25 -10.40
C ASP A 57 -16.04 6.80 -9.94
N TRP A 58 -16.01 7.79 -9.04
CA TRP A 58 -17.21 8.38 -8.43
C TRP A 58 -18.15 9.05 -9.42
N MET A 59 -17.64 9.62 -10.52
CA MET A 59 -18.49 10.28 -11.51
C MET A 59 -19.39 9.29 -12.23
N ASN A 60 -18.89 8.07 -12.37
CA ASN A 60 -19.49 7.00 -13.15
C ASN A 60 -20.05 5.87 -12.27
N GLU A 61 -19.94 6.04 -10.94
CA GLU A 61 -20.32 5.09 -9.89
C GLU A 61 -19.88 3.66 -10.19
N ALA A 62 -18.66 3.49 -10.72
CA ALA A 62 -18.17 2.22 -11.24
C ALA A 62 -16.70 2.00 -10.86
N TYR A 63 -16.33 0.73 -10.69
CA TYR A 63 -14.93 0.35 -10.65
C TYR A 63 -14.31 0.34 -12.04
N ARG A 64 -13.03 0.63 -12.06
CA ARG A 64 -12.17 0.63 -13.22
C ARG A 64 -10.98 -0.29 -12.97
N PHE A 65 -10.51 -0.93 -14.03
CA PHE A 65 -9.25 -1.64 -14.05
C PHE A 65 -8.52 -1.33 -15.35
N GLY A 66 -7.23 -1.08 -15.25
CA GLY A 66 -6.36 -0.82 -16.40
C GLY A 66 -4.97 -1.39 -16.18
N ARG A 67 -4.22 -1.51 -17.28
CA ARG A 67 -2.83 -1.96 -17.26
C ARG A 67 -1.94 -0.93 -17.94
N MET A 68 -0.71 -0.81 -17.46
CA MET A 68 0.34 -0.04 -18.13
C MET A 68 1.61 -0.84 -18.27
N ASP A 69 2.41 -0.49 -19.27
CA ASP A 69 3.81 -0.88 -19.28
C ASP A 69 4.63 -0.05 -18.30
N ARG A 70 5.92 -0.38 -18.17
CA ARG A 70 6.85 0.35 -17.28
C ARG A 70 7.15 1.79 -17.71
N GLN A 71 6.71 2.20 -18.91
CA GLN A 71 6.79 3.57 -19.39
C GLN A 71 5.47 4.34 -19.13
N GLY A 72 4.48 3.70 -18.49
CA GLY A 72 3.19 4.32 -18.18
C GLY A 72 2.22 4.33 -19.36
N ARG A 73 2.51 3.61 -20.46
CA ARG A 73 1.59 3.52 -21.60
C ARG A 73 0.55 2.46 -21.33
N SER A 74 -0.72 2.78 -21.60
CA SER A 74 -1.83 1.83 -21.46
C SER A 74 -1.58 0.56 -22.29
N ILE A 75 -1.86 -0.60 -21.68
CA ILE A 75 -1.85 -1.92 -22.33
C ILE A 75 -3.29 -2.41 -22.40
N GLY A 76 -3.82 -2.55 -23.62
CA GLY A 76 -5.16 -3.07 -23.84
C GLY A 76 -6.27 -2.07 -23.52
N GLU A 77 -7.50 -2.57 -23.43
CA GLU A 77 -8.68 -1.77 -23.08
C GLU A 77 -8.87 -1.75 -21.56
N GLN A 78 -9.42 -0.64 -21.04
CA GLN A 78 -9.77 -0.54 -19.63
C GLN A 78 -11.11 -1.26 -19.37
N LEU A 79 -11.17 -2.02 -18.29
CA LEU A 79 -12.40 -2.61 -17.80
C LEU A 79 -13.17 -1.59 -16.96
N ARG A 80 -14.48 -1.49 -17.21
CA ARG A 80 -15.41 -0.75 -16.35
C ARG A 80 -16.49 -1.69 -15.88
N PHE A 81 -16.81 -1.65 -14.58
CA PHE A 81 -17.88 -2.47 -14.04
C PHE A 81 -18.52 -1.89 -12.78
N THR A 82 -19.76 -2.29 -12.54
CA THR A 82 -20.47 -2.02 -11.29
C THR A 82 -20.60 -3.32 -10.51
N LEU A 83 -20.68 -3.21 -9.19
CA LEU A 83 -20.96 -4.37 -8.33
C LEU A 83 -22.49 -4.50 -8.16
N PRO A 84 -23.04 -5.73 -8.18
CA PRO A 84 -24.46 -5.95 -7.94
C PRO A 84 -24.87 -5.46 -6.55
N ASP A 85 -26.04 -4.81 -6.44
CA ASP A 85 -26.68 -4.41 -5.17
C ASP A 85 -25.83 -3.56 -4.20
N ALA A 86 -24.73 -2.96 -4.67
CA ALA A 86 -23.82 -2.22 -3.82
C ALA A 86 -24.51 -1.00 -3.18
N PHE A 87 -24.67 -1.03 -1.86
CA PHE A 87 -25.21 0.08 -1.10
C PHE A 87 -24.17 1.21 -0.99
N LEU A 88 -24.33 2.26 -1.81
CA LEU A 88 -23.47 3.46 -1.79
C LEU A 88 -23.78 4.41 -0.62
N GLY A 89 -24.70 4.04 0.28
CA GLY A 89 -25.17 4.87 1.39
C GLY A 89 -24.16 4.96 2.54
N GLY A 90 -22.97 5.50 2.27
CA GLY A 90 -21.90 5.65 3.24
C GLY A 90 -20.54 5.45 2.60
N ALA A 91 -20.18 6.35 1.69
CA ALA A 91 -18.91 6.44 0.93
C ALA A 91 -17.60 6.42 1.75
N PHE A 92 -17.68 6.35 3.07
CA PHE A 92 -16.48 6.24 3.90
C PHE A 92 -15.96 4.80 3.71
N TYR A 93 -14.77 4.62 3.13
CA TYR A 93 -14.07 3.34 2.90
C TYR A 93 -14.29 2.62 1.56
N THR A 94 -14.70 3.29 0.48
CA THR A 94 -14.60 2.66 -0.86
C THR A 94 -13.13 2.52 -1.25
N THR A 95 -12.60 1.30 -1.23
CA THR A 95 -11.19 0.98 -1.46
C THR A 95 -11.06 -0.44 -2.01
N GLY A 96 -9.85 -0.98 -2.10
CA GLY A 96 -9.68 -2.38 -2.42
C GLY A 96 -8.23 -2.81 -2.28
N HIS A 97 -7.94 -4.04 -2.67
CA HIS A 97 -6.57 -4.54 -2.84
C HIS A 97 -6.50 -5.34 -4.13
N LEU A 98 -5.38 -5.19 -4.85
CA LEU A 98 -5.13 -5.87 -6.11
C LEU A 98 -3.88 -6.73 -6.00
N ILE A 99 -3.98 -7.99 -6.39
CA ILE A 99 -2.81 -8.88 -6.49
C ILE A 99 -2.77 -9.57 -7.85
N GLN A 100 -1.57 -9.95 -8.27
CA GLN A 100 -1.40 -10.86 -9.38
C GLN A 100 -1.64 -12.32 -8.95
N VAL A 101 -2.43 -13.04 -9.74
CA VAL A 101 -2.65 -14.50 -9.64
C VAL A 101 -2.21 -15.19 -10.94
N HIS A 102 -2.20 -16.51 -10.98
CA HIS A 102 -1.62 -17.28 -12.10
C HIS A 102 -2.24 -16.93 -13.47
N ASP A 103 -3.56 -16.81 -13.50
CA ASP A 103 -4.43 -16.57 -14.65
C ASP A 103 -4.74 -15.09 -14.90
N GLY A 104 -4.31 -14.18 -14.02
CA GLY A 104 -4.57 -12.74 -14.17
C GLY A 104 -4.43 -12.00 -12.86
N PHE A 105 -5.52 -11.40 -12.40
CA PHE A 105 -5.57 -10.54 -11.23
C PHE A 105 -6.79 -10.87 -10.37
N LEU A 106 -6.58 -10.82 -9.05
CA LEU A 106 -7.66 -10.81 -8.09
C LEU A 106 -7.74 -9.43 -7.48
N PHE A 107 -8.85 -8.74 -7.73
CA PHE A 107 -9.20 -7.48 -7.09
C PHE A 107 -10.24 -7.75 -6.01
N VAL A 108 -9.96 -7.37 -4.77
CA VAL A 108 -10.95 -7.35 -3.69
C VAL A 108 -11.42 -5.91 -3.51
N ALA A 109 -12.64 -5.64 -3.97
CA ALA A 109 -13.28 -4.34 -3.91
C ALA A 109 -14.06 -4.20 -2.61
N GLN A 110 -13.73 -3.22 -1.77
CA GLN A 110 -14.47 -2.89 -0.57
C GLN A 110 -15.47 -1.77 -0.85
N MET A 111 -16.75 -2.03 -0.58
CA MET A 111 -17.84 -1.07 -0.75
C MET A 111 -18.28 -0.54 0.61
N GLY A 112 -17.84 0.68 0.91
CA GLY A 112 -18.09 1.33 2.19
C GLY A 112 -17.63 0.49 3.38
N ALA A 113 -18.40 0.55 4.47
CA ALA A 113 -18.13 -0.20 5.68
C ALA A 113 -18.85 -1.55 5.75
N ALA A 114 -19.53 -2.03 4.71
CA ALA A 114 -20.40 -3.21 4.85
C ALA A 114 -19.89 -4.43 4.08
N GLU A 115 -19.29 -4.23 2.91
CA GLU A 115 -19.11 -5.33 1.96
C GLU A 115 -17.71 -5.35 1.35
N ALA A 116 -17.25 -6.57 1.04
CA ALA A 116 -16.11 -6.78 0.16
C ALA A 116 -16.41 -7.85 -0.90
N TRP A 117 -16.00 -7.58 -2.13
CA TRP A 117 -16.31 -8.37 -3.32
C TRP A 117 -15.03 -8.84 -4.00
N ALA A 118 -14.97 -10.11 -4.40
CA ALA A 118 -13.92 -10.63 -5.27
C ALA A 118 -14.27 -10.38 -6.73
N VAL A 119 -13.30 -9.87 -7.47
CA VAL A 119 -13.37 -9.64 -8.90
C VAL A 119 -12.15 -10.29 -9.55
N HIS A 120 -12.40 -11.29 -10.41
CA HIS A 120 -11.35 -12.04 -11.11
C HIS A 120 -11.21 -11.54 -12.55
N ILE A 121 -10.04 -11.00 -12.87
CA ILE A 121 -9.75 -10.32 -14.13
C ILE A 121 -8.60 -11.05 -14.83
N ASP A 122 -8.72 -11.34 -16.12
CA ASP A 122 -7.62 -11.92 -16.91
C ASP A 122 -6.49 -10.89 -17.17
N LYS A 123 -5.48 -11.31 -17.93
CA LYS A 123 -4.34 -10.46 -18.27
C LYS A 123 -4.73 -9.40 -19.29
N GLU A 124 -5.77 -9.63 -20.05
CA GLU A 124 -6.27 -8.78 -21.12
C GLU A 124 -7.21 -7.69 -20.60
N GLY A 125 -7.66 -7.77 -19.34
CA GLY A 125 -8.57 -6.81 -18.72
C GLY A 125 -10.05 -7.19 -18.86
N SER A 126 -10.37 -8.48 -19.02
CA SER A 126 -11.75 -8.98 -19.03
C SER A 126 -12.06 -9.81 -17.78
N PHE A 127 -13.34 -9.93 -17.45
CA PHE A 127 -13.76 -10.83 -16.38
C PHE A 127 -13.52 -12.29 -16.76
N LEU A 128 -12.87 -13.03 -15.87
CA LEU A 128 -12.82 -14.50 -15.94
C LEU A 128 -14.07 -15.12 -15.32
N ASP A 129 -14.57 -14.50 -14.25
CA ASP A 129 -15.76 -14.93 -13.51
C ASP A 129 -16.60 -13.70 -13.11
N PRO A 130 -17.92 -13.85 -12.89
CA PRO A 130 -18.73 -12.78 -12.31
C PRO A 130 -18.20 -12.34 -10.93
N PRO A 131 -18.28 -11.04 -10.60
CA PRO A 131 -18.00 -10.56 -9.24
C PRO A 131 -18.79 -11.35 -8.19
N SER A 132 -18.13 -11.67 -7.07
CA SER A 132 -18.73 -12.46 -6.00
C SER A 132 -18.57 -11.77 -4.63
N LEU A 133 -19.66 -11.71 -3.87
CA LEU A 133 -19.64 -11.17 -2.51
C LEU A 133 -18.83 -12.11 -1.60
N LEU A 134 -17.80 -11.59 -0.95
CA LEU A 134 -16.96 -12.34 -0.01
C LEU A 134 -17.37 -12.13 1.44
N ILE A 135 -17.65 -10.88 1.78
CA ILE A 135 -17.90 -10.44 3.15
C ILE A 135 -19.09 -9.51 3.13
N GLU A 136 -20.01 -9.75 4.05
CA GLU A 136 -21.11 -8.86 4.41
C GLU A 136 -21.06 -8.69 5.93
N SER A 137 -20.95 -7.44 6.40
CA SER A 137 -20.71 -7.06 7.79
C SER A 137 -21.51 -5.82 8.19
N ASP A 138 -21.67 -5.61 9.50
CA ASP A 138 -22.21 -4.36 10.06
C ASP A 138 -21.19 -3.22 9.92
N GLU A 139 -19.91 -3.53 10.17
CA GLU A 139 -18.79 -2.63 9.89
C GLU A 139 -17.57 -3.45 9.45
N LEU A 140 -16.91 -3.02 8.38
CA LEU A 140 -15.76 -3.63 7.74
C LEU A 140 -14.65 -2.59 7.67
N TYR A 141 -13.49 -2.98 8.14
CA TYR A 141 -12.28 -2.17 8.11
C TYR A 141 -11.41 -2.59 6.93
N PRO A 142 -10.42 -1.77 6.53
CA PRO A 142 -9.58 -2.04 5.36
C PRO A 142 -9.11 -3.49 5.32
N VAL A 143 -9.54 -4.20 4.29
CA VAL A 143 -9.14 -5.58 4.00
C VAL A 143 -7.68 -5.61 3.56
N GLN A 144 -6.96 -6.69 3.81
CA GLN A 144 -5.57 -6.90 3.37
C GLN A 144 -5.47 -8.19 2.58
N LEU A 145 -4.86 -8.14 1.40
CA LEU A 145 -4.75 -9.28 0.49
C LEU A 145 -3.30 -9.56 0.13
N ALA A 146 -2.87 -10.80 0.31
CA ALA A 146 -1.53 -11.24 -0.05
C ALA A 146 -1.58 -12.49 -0.93
N SER A 147 -0.70 -12.55 -1.94
CA SER A 147 -0.52 -13.72 -2.79
C SER A 147 0.53 -14.66 -2.20
N GLY A 148 0.30 -15.97 -2.28
CA GLY A 148 1.28 -16.97 -1.87
C GLY A 148 1.19 -18.26 -2.69
N PRO A 149 2.09 -19.22 -2.45
CA PRO A 149 2.29 -20.38 -3.32
C PRO A 149 1.08 -21.33 -3.37
N SER A 150 0.23 -21.35 -2.34
CA SER A 150 -1.01 -22.15 -2.37
C SER A 150 -2.25 -21.35 -2.78
N GLY A 151 -2.11 -20.07 -3.07
CA GLY A 151 -3.19 -19.15 -3.43
C GLY A 151 -3.22 -17.89 -2.57
N PRO A 152 -4.17 -16.99 -2.84
CA PRO A 152 -4.35 -15.75 -2.08
C PRO A 152 -4.88 -15.99 -0.67
N VAL A 153 -4.55 -15.06 0.23
CA VAL A 153 -5.07 -14.99 1.59
C VAL A 153 -5.57 -13.59 1.85
N LEU A 154 -6.81 -13.50 2.33
CA LEU A 154 -7.43 -12.25 2.78
C LEU A 154 -7.40 -12.21 4.30
N ALA A 155 -7.01 -11.09 4.89
CA ALA A 155 -7.14 -10.82 6.31
C ALA A 155 -7.88 -9.49 6.51
N TYR A 156 -8.74 -9.39 7.51
CA TYR A 156 -9.56 -8.20 7.70
C TYR A 156 -10.08 -8.06 9.13
N PRO A 157 -10.21 -6.81 9.63
CA PRO A 157 -10.95 -6.51 10.84
C PRO A 157 -12.44 -6.33 10.52
N GLU A 158 -13.31 -6.81 11.40
CA GLU A 158 -14.75 -6.78 11.24
C GLU A 158 -15.44 -6.47 12.57
N TRP A 159 -16.49 -5.64 12.57
CA TRP A 159 -17.36 -5.43 13.72
C TRP A 159 -18.73 -6.08 13.50
N ARG A 160 -19.17 -6.87 14.49
CA ARG A 160 -20.51 -7.49 14.55
C ARG A 160 -21.06 -7.43 15.98
N GLY A 161 -21.17 -6.23 16.53
CA GLY A 161 -21.37 -6.00 17.97
C GLY A 161 -20.08 -6.11 18.81
N PHE A 162 -19.07 -6.83 18.32
CA PHE A 162 -17.69 -6.87 18.83
C PHE A 162 -16.71 -6.94 17.67
N PHE A 163 -15.47 -6.51 17.89
CA PHE A 163 -14.40 -6.59 16.89
C PHE A 163 -13.81 -7.99 16.78
N HIS A 164 -13.66 -8.44 15.55
CA HIS A 164 -13.03 -9.68 15.16
C HIS A 164 -11.93 -9.40 14.15
N ASN A 165 -10.88 -10.22 14.19
CA ASN A 165 -9.81 -10.22 13.21
C ASN A 165 -9.81 -11.58 12.52
N TRP A 166 -10.11 -11.58 11.23
CA TRP A 166 -10.33 -12.79 10.45
C TRP A 166 -9.22 -13.00 9.44
N VAL A 167 -9.04 -14.27 9.07
CA VAL A 167 -8.31 -14.67 7.88
C VAL A 167 -9.14 -15.65 7.06
N GLN A 168 -9.09 -15.49 5.74
CA GLN A 168 -9.87 -16.25 4.78
C GLN A 168 -8.96 -16.65 3.60
N PRO A 169 -8.53 -17.92 3.52
CA PRO A 169 -7.86 -18.44 2.34
C PRO A 169 -8.80 -18.44 1.13
N LEU A 170 -8.31 -17.98 -0.02
CA LEU A 170 -9.08 -17.89 -1.26
C LEU A 170 -8.48 -18.79 -2.35
N THR A 171 -9.31 -19.18 -3.32
CA THR A 171 -8.85 -19.69 -4.61
C THR A 171 -8.27 -18.56 -5.46
N SER A 172 -7.69 -18.87 -6.63
CA SER A 172 -7.23 -17.82 -7.56
C SER A 172 -8.37 -16.94 -8.07
N THR A 173 -9.58 -17.50 -8.17
CA THR A 173 -10.79 -16.78 -8.59
C THR A 173 -11.44 -15.97 -7.46
N GLY A 174 -10.84 -15.97 -6.27
CA GLY A 174 -11.34 -15.25 -5.10
C GLY A 174 -12.39 -16.01 -4.28
N THR A 175 -12.76 -17.24 -4.62
CA THR A 175 -13.73 -18.00 -3.81
C THR A 175 -13.12 -18.49 -2.49
N PRO A 176 -13.82 -18.40 -1.33
CA PRO A 176 -13.35 -18.94 -0.07
C PRO A 176 -13.06 -20.45 -0.14
N ARG A 177 -11.87 -20.90 0.29
CA ARG A 177 -11.52 -22.34 0.36
C ARG A 177 -12.04 -23.03 1.61
N THR A 178 -12.26 -22.25 2.66
CA THR A 178 -12.70 -22.72 3.98
C THR A 178 -13.68 -21.70 4.55
N LEU A 179 -14.25 -21.98 5.72
CA LEU A 179 -14.81 -20.92 6.54
C LEU A 179 -13.69 -19.96 6.99
N ARG A 180 -14.04 -18.70 7.24
CA ARG A 180 -13.13 -17.72 7.85
C ARG A 180 -12.62 -18.24 9.18
N LEU A 181 -11.33 -18.04 9.42
CA LEU A 181 -10.63 -18.52 10.60
C LEU A 181 -10.30 -17.32 11.49
N PRO A 182 -10.51 -17.40 12.81
CA PRO A 182 -10.14 -16.31 13.69
C PRO A 182 -8.62 -16.23 13.81
N LEU A 183 -8.05 -15.02 13.74
CA LEU A 183 -6.61 -14.79 13.97
C LEU A 183 -6.21 -15.01 15.44
N ALA A 184 -7.18 -14.96 16.36
CA ALA A 184 -7.01 -15.29 17.77
C ALA A 184 -8.10 -16.27 18.23
N ALA A 185 -7.69 -17.42 18.78
CA ALA A 185 -8.58 -18.55 19.09
C ALA A 185 -9.49 -18.35 20.33
N SER A 186 -9.20 -17.39 21.20
CA SER A 186 -9.96 -17.20 22.45
C SER A 186 -9.95 -15.74 22.88
N THR A 187 -11.11 -15.31 23.37
CA THR A 187 -11.38 -14.04 24.06
C THR A 187 -10.14 -13.49 24.75
N ILE A 188 -9.58 -12.45 24.14
CA ILE A 188 -8.76 -11.51 24.87
C ILE A 188 -9.66 -11.01 26.00
N PRO A 189 -9.21 -11.01 27.28
CA PRO A 189 -10.02 -10.47 28.35
C PRO A 189 -10.49 -9.09 27.92
N ALA A 190 -11.80 -8.94 27.73
CA ALA A 190 -12.41 -7.70 27.34
C ALA A 190 -12.18 -6.72 28.49
N VAL A 191 -11.08 -5.97 28.44
CA VAL A 191 -10.89 -4.85 29.34
C VAL A 191 -11.76 -3.72 28.79
N GLY A 192 -13.06 -3.84 29.05
CA GLY A 192 -14.06 -2.84 28.70
C GLY A 192 -14.53 -2.84 27.24
N PRO A 193 -15.50 -1.96 26.92
CA PRO A 193 -16.22 -1.90 25.64
C PRO A 193 -15.40 -1.33 24.45
N ALA A 194 -14.06 -1.33 24.48
CA ALA A 194 -13.24 -0.63 23.49
C ALA A 194 -12.05 -1.46 22.97
N LEU A 195 -12.30 -2.71 22.56
CA LEU A 195 -11.35 -3.51 21.76
C LEU A 195 -11.49 -3.12 20.29
N TYR A 196 -11.04 -1.93 19.91
CA TYR A 196 -11.06 -1.49 18.52
C TYR A 196 -9.74 -1.85 17.83
N THR A 197 -9.80 -2.52 16.67
CA THR A 197 -8.65 -2.69 15.76
C THR A 197 -8.74 -1.62 14.68
N LYS A 198 -7.76 -0.69 14.62
CA LYS A 198 -7.71 0.38 13.61
C LYS A 198 -7.04 -0.08 12.32
N SER A 199 -6.06 -0.97 12.45
CA SER A 199 -5.08 -1.25 11.42
C SER A 199 -4.65 -2.70 11.49
N MET A 200 -4.56 -3.31 10.30
CA MET A 200 -4.04 -4.65 10.07
C MET A 200 -3.15 -4.60 8.84
N ASP A 201 -2.12 -5.44 8.83
CA ASP A 201 -1.28 -5.70 7.68
C ASP A 201 -1.15 -7.22 7.48
N LEU A 202 -1.01 -7.64 6.22
CA LEU A 202 -0.82 -9.02 5.82
C LEU A 202 0.30 -9.10 4.79
N VAL A 203 1.43 -9.66 5.20
CA VAL A 203 2.60 -9.82 4.33
C VAL A 203 2.98 -11.27 4.12
N ARG A 204 3.61 -11.55 2.97
CA ARG A 204 4.19 -12.86 2.67
C ARG A 204 5.57 -12.97 3.33
N ASP A 205 5.83 -14.10 3.98
CA ASP A 205 7.13 -14.45 4.57
C ASP A 205 7.59 -15.80 4.00
N GLY A 206 8.30 -15.75 2.87
CA GLY A 206 8.71 -16.94 2.10
C GLY A 206 7.50 -17.77 1.62
N ASN A 207 7.28 -18.93 2.24
CA ASN A 207 6.14 -19.83 1.97
C ASN A 207 5.01 -19.68 3.01
N ARG A 208 5.10 -18.73 3.92
CA ARG A 208 4.12 -18.43 4.97
C ARG A 208 3.57 -17.02 4.80
N PHE A 209 2.65 -16.65 5.68
CA PHE A 209 2.19 -15.27 5.80
C PHE A 209 2.28 -14.80 7.24
N LEU A 210 2.32 -13.50 7.39
CA LEU A 210 2.33 -12.80 8.65
C LEU A 210 1.15 -11.84 8.69
N ALA A 211 0.22 -12.07 9.63
CA ALA A 211 -0.84 -11.11 9.92
C ALA A 211 -0.44 -10.32 11.17
N VAL A 212 -0.42 -8.99 11.06
CA VAL A 212 -0.10 -8.07 12.15
C VAL A 212 -1.28 -7.12 12.33
N TRP A 213 -1.67 -6.84 13.58
CA TRP A 213 -2.77 -5.92 13.85
C TRP A 213 -2.60 -5.24 15.21
N ASN A 214 -3.22 -4.07 15.37
CA ASN A 214 -3.27 -3.39 16.66
C ASN A 214 -4.61 -3.60 17.37
N HIS A 215 -4.58 -3.58 18.70
CA HIS A 215 -5.77 -3.23 19.48
C HIS A 215 -5.47 -1.98 20.29
N TYR A 216 -6.31 -0.96 20.16
CA TYR A 216 -6.08 0.41 20.66
C TYR A 216 -5.64 0.50 22.13
N ASN A 217 -6.06 -0.45 22.98
CA ASN A 217 -5.79 -0.47 24.42
C ASN A 217 -5.04 -1.72 24.93
N ILE A 218 -4.46 -2.52 24.01
CA ILE A 218 -3.70 -3.72 24.39
C ILE A 218 -2.32 -3.74 23.74
N GLY A 219 -2.22 -3.23 22.51
CA GLY A 219 -0.98 -3.13 21.76
C GLY A 219 -0.97 -3.96 20.48
N VAL A 220 0.24 -4.22 19.97
CA VAL A 220 0.50 -4.82 18.65
C VAL A 220 0.65 -6.32 18.76
N ARG A 221 0.02 -7.04 17.84
CA ARG A 221 0.01 -8.50 17.80
C ARG A 221 0.35 -9.03 16.44
N LEU A 222 0.82 -10.27 16.44
CA LEU A 222 1.28 -10.96 15.27
C LEU A 222 0.83 -12.43 15.30
N ARG A 223 0.47 -12.95 14.14
CA ARG A 223 0.11 -14.34 13.92
C ARG A 223 0.73 -14.84 12.63
N GLU A 224 1.46 -15.95 12.73
CA GLU A 224 1.91 -16.67 11.54
C GLU A 224 0.77 -17.49 10.95
N LEU A 225 0.72 -17.53 9.63
CA LEU A 225 -0.15 -18.38 8.85
C LEU A 225 0.71 -19.32 8.00
N ASN A 226 0.29 -20.57 7.85
CA ASN A 226 0.99 -21.48 6.94
C ASN A 226 0.79 -21.09 5.47
N SER A 227 1.37 -21.85 4.54
CA SER A 227 1.29 -21.56 3.09
C SER A 227 -0.13 -21.52 2.52
N ARG A 228 -1.11 -22.03 3.25
CA ARG A 228 -2.53 -22.05 2.89
C ARG A 228 -3.35 -20.98 3.63
N GLY A 229 -2.71 -20.05 4.34
CA GLY A 229 -3.39 -19.01 5.10
C GLY A 229 -4.05 -19.49 6.39
N VAL A 230 -3.71 -20.69 6.88
CA VAL A 230 -4.28 -21.22 8.13
C VAL A 230 -3.40 -20.79 9.31
N PRO A 231 -3.96 -20.17 10.37
CA PRO A 231 -3.21 -19.75 11.55
C PRO A 231 -2.38 -20.88 12.17
N GLN A 232 -1.14 -20.58 12.57
CA GLN A 232 -0.20 -21.50 13.22
C GLN A 232 0.31 -20.92 14.56
N GLY A 233 0.69 -21.79 15.48
CA GLY A 233 1.32 -21.40 16.75
C GLY A 233 0.40 -20.63 17.70
N ASP A 234 0.99 -19.80 18.55
CA ASP A 234 0.30 -18.86 19.44
C ASP A 234 0.30 -17.44 18.85
N VAL A 235 -0.59 -16.58 19.35
CA VAL A 235 -0.55 -15.15 19.02
C VAL A 235 0.62 -14.54 19.78
N VAL A 236 1.51 -13.87 19.06
CA VAL A 236 2.68 -13.21 19.64
C VAL A 236 2.31 -11.78 20.00
N LEU A 237 2.61 -11.37 21.23
CA LEU A 237 2.50 -9.98 21.65
C LEU A 237 3.80 -9.25 21.30
N ILE A 238 3.73 -8.27 20.40
CA ILE A 238 4.88 -7.48 19.98
C ILE A 238 5.09 -6.31 20.94
N GLN A 239 4.00 -5.66 21.36
CA GLN A 239 4.04 -4.53 22.28
C GLN A 239 2.83 -4.58 23.22
N ASN A 240 3.07 -4.34 24.51
CA ASN A 240 2.04 -4.33 25.55
C ASN A 240 1.77 -2.90 26.01
N ASN A 241 0.49 -2.51 26.04
CA ASN A 241 -0.13 -1.34 26.67
C ASN A 241 0.79 -0.31 27.38
N ALA A 242 1.11 0.79 26.70
CA ALA A 242 1.09 2.15 27.23
C ALA A 242 1.09 3.11 26.03
N ASN A 243 0.03 3.91 25.89
CA ASN A 243 -0.15 4.94 24.87
C ASN A 243 -0.67 4.44 23.51
N HIS A 244 -1.87 4.92 23.17
CA HIS A 244 -2.56 4.88 21.88
C HIS A 244 -1.74 4.42 20.65
N VAL A 245 -1.63 3.10 20.45
CA VAL A 245 -1.08 2.58 19.19
C VAL A 245 -2.12 2.68 18.10
N GLN A 246 -1.83 3.44 17.05
CA GLN A 246 -2.81 3.74 16.00
C GLN A 246 -2.62 2.89 14.75
N HIS A 247 -1.38 2.66 14.35
CA HIS A 247 -1.04 2.04 13.06
C HIS A 247 0.01 0.96 13.21
N VAL A 248 -0.09 -0.06 12.37
CA VAL A 248 0.89 -1.13 12.25
C VAL A 248 1.20 -1.39 10.79
N ALA A 249 2.46 -1.71 10.52
CA ALA A 249 2.91 -2.23 9.25
C ALA A 249 3.87 -3.40 9.52
N ALA A 250 3.98 -4.31 8.57
CA ALA A 250 4.87 -5.44 8.65
C ALA A 250 5.72 -5.55 7.39
N ALA A 251 6.93 -6.05 7.53
CA ALA A 251 7.75 -6.48 6.42
C ALA A 251 8.43 -7.80 6.81
N ALA A 252 8.76 -8.63 5.82
CA ALA A 252 9.48 -9.86 6.06
C ALA A 252 10.50 -10.09 4.95
N GLU A 253 11.74 -10.39 5.34
CA GLU A 253 12.82 -10.71 4.41
C GLU A 253 13.74 -11.75 5.05
N ASP A 254 14.06 -12.82 4.31
CA ASP A 254 14.91 -13.93 4.77
C ASP A 254 14.54 -14.52 6.15
N GLY A 255 13.24 -14.48 6.50
CA GLY A 255 12.71 -14.98 7.76
C GLY A 255 13.02 -14.09 8.98
N VAL A 256 13.48 -12.87 8.76
CA VAL A 256 13.40 -11.77 9.73
C VAL A 256 12.07 -11.07 9.50
N GLN A 257 11.27 -10.98 10.56
CA GLN A 257 9.99 -10.28 10.53
C GLN A 257 10.17 -8.92 11.22
N LEU A 258 9.86 -7.86 10.51
CA LEU A 258 9.96 -6.47 10.98
C LEU A 258 8.54 -5.98 11.23
N ILE A 259 8.27 -5.52 12.44
CA ILE A 259 6.95 -5.04 12.86
C ILE A 259 7.11 -3.59 13.26
N LEU A 260 6.47 -2.71 12.49
CA LEU A 260 6.47 -1.28 12.71
C LEU A 260 5.16 -0.85 13.35
N TYR A 261 5.23 0.10 14.25
CA TYR A 261 4.06 0.65 14.92
C TYR A 261 4.34 2.06 15.46
N SER A 262 3.30 2.87 15.60
CA SER A 262 3.39 4.17 16.24
C SER A 262 2.92 4.12 17.70
N GLU A 263 3.66 4.74 18.62
CA GLU A 263 3.25 4.94 20.02
C GLU A 263 3.07 6.42 20.33
N GLY A 264 1.97 6.79 21.01
CA GLY A 264 1.77 8.15 21.53
C GLY A 264 0.83 9.04 20.71
N LEU A 265 0.18 9.97 21.41
CA LEU A 265 -0.45 11.17 20.84
C LEU A 265 -0.08 12.33 21.77
N PRO A 266 0.21 13.55 21.27
CA PRO A 266 0.24 13.99 19.86
C PRO A 266 1.61 13.81 19.17
N GLU A 267 2.65 13.45 19.92
CA GLU A 267 4.00 13.13 19.43
C GLU A 267 4.12 11.60 19.35
N SER A 268 4.31 11.05 18.15
CA SER A 268 4.37 9.61 17.94
C SER A 268 5.69 9.16 17.34
N ASP A 269 6.45 8.36 18.09
CA ASP A 269 7.61 7.66 17.53
C ASP A 269 7.12 6.51 16.65
N ILE A 270 7.71 6.37 15.46
CA ILE A 270 7.63 5.16 14.65
C ILE A 270 8.69 4.19 15.17
N LEU A 271 8.22 3.13 15.82
CA LEU A 271 9.03 2.09 16.41
C LEU A 271 9.04 0.86 15.53
N MET A 272 10.16 0.14 15.55
CA MET A 272 10.32 -1.15 14.91
C MET A 272 10.77 -2.19 15.92
N LYS A 273 10.14 -3.37 15.88
CA LYS A 273 10.64 -4.58 16.53
C LYS A 273 10.92 -5.65 15.50
N LYS A 274 11.93 -6.46 15.78
CA LYS A 274 12.24 -7.65 15.00
C LYS A 274 11.73 -8.88 15.71
N ARG A 275 11.19 -9.82 14.96
CA ARG A 275 11.01 -11.19 15.41
C ARG A 275 11.91 -12.11 14.61
N TYR A 276 12.76 -12.84 15.33
CA TYR A 276 13.70 -13.80 14.76
C TYR A 276 13.05 -15.18 14.63
N ARG A 277 13.66 -16.05 13.83
CA ARG A 277 13.14 -17.41 13.56
C ARG A 277 13.02 -18.28 14.81
N ASP A 278 13.81 -18.02 15.84
CA ASP A 278 13.74 -18.72 17.13
C ASP A 278 12.57 -18.24 18.02
N GLY A 279 11.80 -17.27 17.53
CA GLY A 279 10.65 -16.68 18.22
C GLY A 279 11.00 -15.53 19.15
N THR A 280 12.28 -15.18 19.31
CA THR A 280 12.68 -14.02 20.11
C THR A 280 12.26 -12.72 19.45
N VAL A 281 11.89 -11.74 20.27
CA VAL A 281 11.49 -10.39 19.85
C VAL A 281 12.52 -9.40 20.38
N SER A 282 13.00 -8.51 19.53
CA SER A 282 13.99 -7.49 19.91
C SER A 282 13.39 -6.40 20.80
N ASP A 283 14.27 -5.65 21.47
CA ASP A 283 13.93 -4.32 21.97
C ASP A 283 13.50 -3.41 20.81
N PRO A 284 12.64 -2.40 21.06
CA PRO A 284 12.20 -1.48 20.02
C PRO A 284 13.35 -0.58 19.55
N VAL A 285 13.40 -0.35 18.23
CA VAL A 285 14.27 0.63 17.57
C VAL A 285 13.39 1.79 17.14
N VAL A 286 13.80 3.03 17.45
CA VAL A 286 13.12 4.24 16.96
C VAL A 286 13.60 4.51 15.53
N LEU A 287 12.69 4.42 14.55
CA LEU A 287 12.99 4.70 13.15
C LEU A 287 12.80 6.18 12.81
N ALA A 288 11.71 6.76 13.32
CA ALA A 288 11.38 8.16 13.19
C ALA A 288 10.64 8.64 14.43
N GLY A 289 10.71 9.93 14.72
CA GLY A 289 10.07 10.53 15.88
C GLY A 289 10.17 12.05 15.82
N THR A 290 9.54 12.75 16.77
CA THR A 290 9.45 14.22 16.81
C THR A 290 10.80 14.95 16.90
N GLY A 291 11.90 14.20 17.02
CA GLY A 291 13.29 14.66 16.95
C GLY A 291 13.94 14.65 15.56
N LEU A 292 13.32 14.12 14.49
CA LEU A 292 13.87 14.16 13.11
C LEU A 292 13.63 15.49 12.39
N ASN A 293 13.61 16.58 13.15
CA ASN A 293 13.88 17.90 12.60
C ASN A 293 15.38 18.16 12.64
N GLU A 294 15.98 18.39 11.48
CA GLU A 294 17.32 18.97 11.33
C GLU A 294 17.54 20.32 12.07
N ALA A 295 16.55 20.82 12.82
CA ALA A 295 16.57 22.13 13.47
C ALA A 295 16.12 22.17 14.94
N GLY A 296 15.90 21.03 15.62
CA GLY A 296 15.53 21.03 17.05
C GLY A 296 14.27 21.84 17.37
N ARG A 297 13.37 22.03 16.39
CA ARG A 297 12.07 22.65 16.63
C ARG A 297 11.12 21.55 17.09
N GLN A 298 10.65 21.67 18.32
CA GLN A 298 9.44 20.99 18.77
C GLN A 298 8.29 21.34 17.83
N SER A 299 7.48 20.34 17.58
CA SER A 299 6.39 20.37 16.65
C SER A 299 5.05 20.53 17.34
N ASP A 300 4.28 21.53 16.93
CA ASP A 300 2.82 21.47 17.13
C ASP A 300 2.14 20.49 16.13
N TRP A 301 2.90 19.55 15.53
CA TRP A 301 2.47 18.68 14.43
C TRP A 301 1.77 17.43 14.97
N MET A 302 0.73 16.98 14.27
CA MET A 302 -0.10 15.87 14.70
C MET A 302 0.15 14.68 13.78
N ILE A 303 0.71 13.61 14.35
CA ILE A 303 0.72 12.23 13.84
C ILE A 303 1.77 11.92 12.76
N ASP A 304 2.82 11.21 13.17
CA ASP A 304 3.69 10.38 12.33
C ASP A 304 3.21 8.92 12.43
N ARG A 305 2.71 8.34 11.34
CA ARG A 305 2.30 6.92 11.32
C ARG A 305 2.99 6.13 10.21
N PRO A 306 3.51 4.91 10.50
CA PRO A 306 3.90 4.00 9.42
C PRO A 306 2.62 3.49 8.76
N LEU A 307 2.53 3.62 7.44
CA LEU A 307 1.39 3.09 6.70
C LEU A 307 1.73 1.77 6.02
N GLN A 308 2.89 1.70 5.38
CA GLN A 308 3.37 0.50 4.71
C GLN A 308 4.89 0.37 4.90
N ALA A 309 5.35 -0.87 5.01
CA ALA A 309 6.75 -1.21 5.17
C ALA A 309 7.10 -2.33 4.20
N LEU A 310 8.21 -2.20 3.48
CA LEU A 310 8.67 -3.19 2.51
C LEU A 310 10.12 -3.53 2.80
N ALA A 311 10.42 -4.82 2.94
CA ALA A 311 11.78 -5.30 3.09
C ALA A 311 12.22 -5.97 1.79
N HIS A 312 13.45 -5.69 1.39
CA HIS A 312 14.06 -6.32 0.22
C HIS A 312 15.57 -6.36 0.40
N LYS A 313 16.16 -7.55 0.34
CA LYS A 313 17.57 -7.80 0.65
C LYS A 313 17.93 -7.29 2.05
N ASP A 314 18.87 -6.37 2.15
CA ASP A 314 19.35 -5.76 3.39
C ASP A 314 18.67 -4.42 3.71
N ARG A 315 17.62 -4.04 2.96
CA ARG A 315 16.94 -2.75 3.06
C ARG A 315 15.51 -2.89 3.58
N LEU A 316 15.11 -1.88 4.34
CA LEU A 316 13.74 -1.62 4.77
C LEU A 316 13.32 -0.25 4.23
N TYR A 317 12.25 -0.22 3.45
CA TYR A 317 11.60 0.99 2.98
C TYR A 317 10.35 1.23 3.80
N VAL A 318 10.21 2.44 4.35
CA VAL A 318 9.08 2.82 5.19
C VAL A 318 8.42 4.06 4.61
N LEU A 319 7.15 3.91 4.21
CA LEU A 319 6.31 5.03 3.84
C LEU A 319 5.63 5.56 5.11
N TYR A 320 5.90 6.82 5.42
CA TYR A 320 5.29 7.51 6.54
C TYR A 320 4.62 8.80 6.08
N VAL A 321 3.68 9.26 6.89
CA VAL A 321 2.89 10.46 6.64
C VAL A 321 3.08 11.43 7.79
N ILE A 322 3.27 12.69 7.44
CA ILE A 322 3.23 13.82 8.37
C ILE A 322 1.92 14.57 8.13
N GLU A 323 0.99 14.49 9.08
CA GLU A 323 -0.28 15.22 9.02
C GLU A 323 -0.14 16.65 9.57
N ARG A 324 -0.68 17.62 8.81
CA ARG A 324 -0.69 19.03 9.17
C ARG A 324 -2.13 19.51 9.27
N PRO A 325 -2.57 20.10 10.40
CA PRO A 325 -3.94 20.55 10.56
C PRO A 325 -4.35 21.53 9.46
N GLY A 326 -5.44 21.21 8.76
CA GLY A 326 -6.02 22.09 7.72
C GLY A 326 -5.29 22.07 6.37
N THR A 327 -4.34 21.16 6.15
CA THR A 327 -3.64 20.99 4.86
C THR A 327 -3.58 19.52 4.44
N TYR A 328 -3.21 19.25 3.19
CA TYR A 328 -2.94 17.89 2.71
C TYR A 328 -1.87 17.19 3.54
N TYR A 329 -1.89 15.86 3.51
CA TYR A 329 -0.86 15.02 4.09
C TYR A 329 0.46 15.17 3.33
N SER A 330 1.57 15.17 4.07
CA SER A 330 2.93 15.17 3.50
C SER A 330 3.47 13.74 3.54
N TRP A 331 3.77 13.18 2.37
CA TRP A 331 4.17 11.80 2.19
C TRP A 331 5.66 11.68 2.03
N HIS A 332 6.24 10.73 2.75
CA HIS A 332 7.68 10.60 2.78
C HIS A 332 8.14 9.15 2.79
N LEU A 333 9.30 8.93 2.18
CA LEU A 333 9.94 7.62 2.08
C LEU A 333 11.27 7.67 2.81
N ALA A 334 11.43 6.79 3.79
CA ALA A 334 12.69 6.54 4.48
C ALA A 334 13.24 5.17 4.08
N GLU A 335 14.56 5.08 3.96
CA GLU A 335 15.29 3.84 3.75
C GLU A 335 16.18 3.57 4.96
N PHE A 336 16.07 2.35 5.48
CA PHE A 336 16.87 1.85 6.58
C PHE A 336 17.56 0.54 6.18
N ASP A 337 18.62 0.17 6.89
CA ASP A 337 19.01 -1.23 6.96
C ASP A 337 18.01 -2.01 7.81
N LEU A 338 18.12 -3.34 7.83
CA LEU A 338 17.21 -4.16 8.63
C LEU A 338 17.34 -3.86 10.13
N ASP A 339 18.44 -3.30 10.63
CA ASP A 339 18.66 -2.88 12.03
C ASP A 339 18.02 -1.53 12.38
N GLY A 340 17.45 -0.82 11.40
CA GLY A 340 16.77 0.45 11.58
C GLY A 340 17.71 1.66 11.50
N ASN A 341 18.94 1.49 11.01
CA ASN A 341 19.83 2.62 10.74
C ASN A 341 19.47 3.24 9.38
N PRO A 342 19.31 4.57 9.26
CA PRO A 342 19.04 5.21 7.98
C PRO A 342 20.17 4.94 6.97
N THR A 343 19.82 4.59 5.74
CA THR A 343 20.79 4.26 4.68
C THR A 343 20.73 5.21 3.48
N ALA A 344 19.68 6.02 3.40
CA ALA A 344 19.54 7.10 2.46
C ALA A 344 18.94 8.35 3.14
N PRO A 345 19.12 9.55 2.54
CA PRO A 345 18.39 10.73 2.97
C PRO A 345 16.88 10.53 2.88
N LEU A 346 16.20 11.18 3.81
CA LEU A 346 14.76 11.21 3.89
C LEU A 346 14.15 11.91 2.67
N ARG A 347 13.22 11.26 1.99
CA ARG A 347 12.57 11.81 0.79
C ARG A 347 11.21 12.41 1.12
N ASN A 348 10.93 13.60 0.60
CA ASN A 348 9.60 14.20 0.66
C ASN A 348 8.91 13.98 -0.69
N LEU A 349 8.19 12.86 -0.81
CA LEU A 349 7.50 12.51 -2.04
C LEU A 349 6.41 13.51 -2.41
N SER A 350 5.79 14.14 -1.40
CA SER A 350 4.81 15.22 -1.63
C SER A 350 5.42 16.43 -2.31
N ASP A 351 6.60 16.87 -1.90
CA ASP A 351 7.28 18.00 -2.54
C ASP A 351 7.91 17.61 -3.88
N GLU A 352 8.55 16.42 -3.93
CA GLU A 352 9.23 15.91 -5.13
C GLU A 352 8.25 15.70 -6.30
N TYR A 353 7.05 15.19 -6.03
CA TYR A 353 6.09 14.77 -7.05
C TYR A 353 4.74 15.48 -6.96
N GLN A 354 4.65 16.57 -6.18
CA GLN A 354 3.46 17.39 -6.00
C GLN A 354 2.24 16.58 -5.50
N ILE A 355 2.48 15.57 -4.66
CA ILE A 355 1.43 14.69 -4.13
C ILE A 355 0.66 15.42 -3.02
N ASN A 356 -0.60 15.73 -3.30
CA ASN A 356 -1.49 16.47 -2.41
C ASN A 356 -2.79 15.68 -2.22
N THR A 357 -2.86 14.90 -1.15
CA THR A 357 -4.00 14.04 -0.84
C THR A 357 -4.31 13.98 0.65
N PHE A 358 -5.58 13.71 0.99
CA PHE A 358 -6.06 13.38 2.33
C PHE A 358 -6.29 11.87 2.50
N TYR A 359 -5.99 11.07 1.47
CA TYR A 359 -6.16 9.63 1.48
C TYR A 359 -4.82 8.93 1.61
N ASP A 360 -4.86 7.71 2.14
CA ASP A 360 -3.67 6.88 2.19
C ASP A 360 -3.18 6.53 0.77
N ILE A 361 -1.86 6.53 0.59
CA ILE A 361 -1.19 6.10 -0.63
C ILE A 361 -0.92 4.60 -0.55
N ASP A 362 -1.17 3.88 -1.63
CA ASP A 362 -0.73 2.49 -1.76
C ASP A 362 0.69 2.44 -2.34
N PHE A 363 1.56 1.65 -1.73
CA PHE A 363 3.00 1.61 -1.97
C PHE A 363 3.51 0.17 -2.02
N THR A 364 4.16 -0.19 -3.13
CA THR A 364 4.79 -1.50 -3.33
C THR A 364 6.17 -1.38 -3.96
N LEU A 365 6.89 -2.50 -4.04
CA LEU A 365 8.24 -2.59 -4.61
C LEU A 365 8.21 -3.48 -5.86
N ASP A 366 8.58 -2.91 -7.02
CA ASP A 366 8.99 -3.69 -8.20
C ASP A 366 10.45 -4.13 -7.99
N ALA A 367 10.60 -5.22 -7.21
CA ALA A 367 11.90 -5.74 -6.78
C ALA A 367 12.82 -6.15 -7.95
N ASP A 368 12.25 -6.55 -9.09
CA ASP A 368 13.00 -6.92 -10.29
C ASP A 368 13.67 -5.70 -10.95
N HIS A 369 13.16 -4.50 -10.68
CA HIS A 369 13.61 -3.24 -11.28
C HIS A 369 14.09 -2.20 -10.26
N ASP A 370 14.13 -2.55 -8.97
CA ASP A 370 14.56 -1.67 -7.86
C ASP A 370 13.73 -0.36 -7.78
N ARG A 371 12.44 -0.45 -8.10
CA ARG A 371 11.50 0.69 -8.14
C ARG A 371 10.43 0.62 -7.08
N CYS A 372 10.12 1.77 -6.52
CA CYS A 372 9.04 2.02 -5.59
C CYS A 372 7.84 2.51 -6.40
N VAL A 373 6.72 1.81 -6.28
CA VAL A 373 5.50 2.10 -7.02
C VAL A 373 4.46 2.64 -6.06
N LEU A 374 3.88 3.78 -6.40
CA LEU A 374 2.93 4.51 -5.58
C LEU A 374 1.65 4.74 -6.36
N THR A 375 0.50 4.60 -5.71
CA THR A 375 -0.78 5.03 -6.24
C THR A 375 -1.55 5.90 -5.26
N TRP A 376 -2.12 7.00 -5.74
CA TRP A 376 -2.90 7.92 -4.92
C TRP A 376 -4.04 8.59 -5.68
N SER A 377 -5.03 9.06 -4.94
CA SER A 377 -6.07 9.97 -5.41
C SER A 377 -5.86 11.36 -4.84
N GLY A 378 -5.93 12.42 -5.63
CA GLY A 378 -5.84 13.78 -5.13
C GLY A 378 -5.31 14.76 -6.16
N LEU A 379 -4.81 15.90 -5.70
CA LEU A 379 -4.05 16.81 -6.54
C LEU A 379 -2.67 16.19 -6.81
N GLY A 380 -2.30 16.14 -8.09
CA GLY A 380 -0.97 15.80 -8.56
C GLY A 380 -0.43 16.86 -9.53
N PRO A 381 0.65 16.56 -10.26
CA PRO A 381 1.34 17.54 -11.10
C PRO A 381 0.47 18.20 -12.19
N GLN A 382 -0.60 17.54 -12.62
CA GLN A 382 -1.41 17.99 -13.76
C GLN A 382 -2.79 18.51 -13.35
N SER A 383 -3.45 17.88 -12.37
CA SER A 383 -4.77 18.26 -11.86
C SER A 383 -5.20 17.36 -10.69
N TRP A 384 -6.47 17.40 -10.29
CA TRP A 384 -7.04 16.35 -9.44
C TRP A 384 -7.27 15.07 -10.26
N GLY A 385 -6.84 13.92 -9.74
CA GLY A 385 -7.04 12.63 -10.40
C GLY A 385 -6.56 11.43 -9.59
N GLY A 386 -6.57 10.26 -10.23
CA GLY A 386 -5.90 9.04 -9.78
C GLY A 386 -4.56 8.86 -10.48
N TYR A 387 -3.51 8.59 -9.71
CA TYR A 387 -2.14 8.55 -10.18
C TYR A 387 -1.47 7.22 -9.86
N LEU A 388 -0.61 6.76 -10.77
CA LEU A 388 0.43 5.76 -10.51
C LEU A 388 1.78 6.38 -10.82
N LEU A 389 2.76 6.18 -9.94
CA LEU A 389 4.12 6.65 -10.10
C LEU A 389 5.09 5.51 -9.76
N ALA A 390 6.03 5.22 -10.65
CA ALA A 390 7.15 4.33 -10.35
C ALA A 390 8.45 5.11 -10.33
N VAL A 391 9.14 5.11 -9.20
CA VAL A 391 10.37 5.88 -8.96
C VAL A 391 11.47 4.95 -8.47
N ASP A 392 12.72 5.34 -8.65
CA ASP A 392 13.81 4.64 -7.97
C ASP A 392 13.58 4.72 -6.46
N CYS A 393 13.73 3.60 -5.76
CA CYS A 393 13.55 3.60 -4.31
C CYS A 393 14.65 4.36 -3.58
N LYS A 394 15.85 4.38 -4.16
CA LYS A 394 17.01 5.08 -3.60
C LYS A 394 16.79 6.58 -3.69
N GLY A 395 17.18 7.30 -2.65
CA GLY A 395 17.29 8.76 -2.72
C GLY A 395 18.14 9.16 -3.93
N ALA A 396 17.80 10.28 -4.56
CA ALA A 396 18.64 10.92 -5.57
C ALA A 396 19.96 11.36 -4.90
N GLY A 397 20.88 10.42 -4.69
CA GLY A 397 22.23 10.69 -4.23
C GLY A 397 22.98 11.30 -5.40
N ASN A 398 23.34 12.58 -5.26
CA ASN A 398 24.24 13.37 -6.10
C ASN A 398 24.92 12.58 -7.23
N SER A 399 24.35 12.64 -8.44
CA SER A 399 25.05 12.38 -9.69
C SER A 399 26.08 13.45 -9.97
#